data_AF-M9UCZ5-F1
#
_entry.id   AF-M9UCZ5-F1
#
_cell.length_a   1.000
_cell.length_b   1.000
_cell.length_c   1.000
_cell.angle_alpha   90.00
_cell.angle_beta   90.00
_cell.angle_gamma   90.00
#
_symmetry.space_group_name_H-M   'P 1'
#
loop_
_entity.id
_entity.type
_entity.pdbx_description
1 polymer ?
#
loop_
_entity_poly.entity_id
_entity_poly.type
_entity_poly.pdbx_seq_one_letter_code
_entity_poly.pdbx_strand_id
1 'polypeptide(L)'
;MFIRIRPLKPVSFRWGGEFSPTLSGPMNKGISEPLPLPSTIAGFLYSLATGGGKRENLERLSLENESVKVKLWGPLLCNKGKYYAHSYSGKLIELDNWELKLNEDGKVEEVETTNLLGVTNKIGIGMRFDSKTVIESMLYTQELIKIEGGIIVEVEQEVKEGYYTMGGESSIVKVEPWNFTPPEKGDYGLVISPIILSPIEKVVSIDDFYDVEIEGCGKLGDKIVEGLPVKIGLIGLGFNIAYNVRRPIYPAILPGSVLKCNKRGNVGKFTGWGSILPVNYRKSN
;
A
#
# COMPACT_ATOMS: atom_id res chain seq x y z
N MET A 1 5.29 -3.68 17.92
CA MET A 1 4.43 -2.63 18.54
C MET A 1 3.53 -2.03 17.47
N PHE A 2 2.35 -1.52 17.83
CA PHE A 2 1.49 -0.84 16.88
C PHE A 2 1.64 0.68 16.98
N ILE A 3 1.65 1.33 15.82
CA ILE A 3 1.61 2.78 15.70
C ILE A 3 0.43 3.20 14.84
N ARG A 4 -0.09 4.40 15.13
CA ARG A 4 -1.05 5.10 14.30
C ARG A 4 -0.35 6.26 13.62
N ILE A 5 -0.39 6.26 12.29
CA ILE A 5 0.06 7.36 11.45
C ILE A 5 -1.18 8.14 11.01
N ARG A 6 -1.39 9.32 11.59
CA ARG A 6 -2.54 10.18 11.30
C ARG A 6 -2.15 11.33 10.39
N PRO A 7 -2.60 11.36 9.12
CA PRO A 7 -2.44 12.52 8.26
C PRO A 7 -3.10 13.76 8.85
N LEU A 8 -2.39 14.88 8.85
CA LEU A 8 -2.92 16.18 9.26
C LEU A 8 -3.47 17.00 8.09
N LYS A 9 -3.10 16.61 6.87
CA LYS A 9 -3.53 17.17 5.59
C LYS A 9 -3.84 16.02 4.64
N PRO A 10 -4.58 16.27 3.54
CA PRO A 10 -4.74 15.28 2.49
C PRO A 10 -3.39 14.71 2.03
N VAL A 11 -3.34 13.41 1.79
CA VAL A 11 -2.14 12.64 1.43
C VAL A 11 -2.22 12.11 0.01
N SER A 12 -1.05 11.85 -0.58
CA SER A 12 -0.91 11.17 -1.87
C SER A 12 -0.12 9.88 -1.69
N PHE A 13 -0.74 8.74 -2.01
CA PHE A 13 -0.12 7.43 -2.06
C PHE A 13 -0.28 6.85 -3.46
N ARG A 14 0.72 7.07 -4.31
CA ARG A 14 0.68 6.62 -5.70
C ARG A 14 1.21 5.20 -5.82
N TRP A 15 0.35 4.26 -6.22
CA TRP A 15 0.74 2.86 -6.43
C TRP A 15 1.12 2.56 -7.89
N GLY A 16 0.64 3.37 -8.83
CA GLY A 16 0.92 3.23 -10.25
C GLY A 16 0.82 4.57 -10.99
N GLY A 17 1.06 4.51 -12.30
CA GLY A 17 1.07 5.67 -13.18
C GLY A 17 2.44 6.33 -13.32
N GLU A 18 2.68 6.91 -14.49
CA GLU A 18 3.78 7.84 -14.71
C GLU A 18 3.33 9.24 -14.29
N PHE A 19 4.09 9.84 -13.38
CA PHE A 19 3.86 11.21 -12.94
C PHE A 19 5.20 11.90 -12.83
N SER A 20 5.34 12.99 -13.56
CA SER A 20 6.38 13.99 -13.37
C SER A 20 5.82 15.28 -13.93
N PRO A 21 5.95 16.44 -13.26
CA PRO A 21 5.58 17.73 -13.83
C PRO A 21 6.24 18.01 -15.19
N THR A 22 7.34 17.33 -15.50
CA THR A 22 8.09 17.44 -16.75
C THR A 22 7.62 16.50 -17.86
N LEU A 23 6.71 15.55 -17.57
CA LEU A 23 6.14 14.69 -18.61
C LEU A 23 5.14 15.49 -19.43
N SER A 24 5.39 15.57 -20.74
CA SER A 24 4.48 16.16 -21.71
C SER A 24 3.46 15.11 -22.18
N GLY A 25 2.18 15.46 -22.17
CA GLY A 25 1.10 14.57 -22.55
C GLY A 25 -0.28 15.19 -22.27
N PRO A 26 -1.37 14.60 -22.79
CA PRO A 26 -2.71 15.18 -22.70
C PRO A 26 -3.26 15.25 -21.27
N MET A 27 -2.78 14.41 -20.34
CA MET A 27 -3.14 14.49 -18.92
C MET A 27 -2.04 13.94 -18.01
N ASN A 28 -1.41 14.84 -17.24
CA ASN A 28 -0.51 14.48 -16.14
C ASN A 28 -1.31 14.43 -14.84
N LYS A 29 -1.85 13.24 -14.52
CA LYS A 29 -2.68 13.01 -13.33
C LYS A 29 -2.06 11.95 -12.43
N GLY A 30 -1.77 12.34 -11.19
CA GLY A 30 -1.47 11.40 -10.12
C GLY A 30 -2.75 10.95 -9.43
N ILE A 31 -2.99 9.63 -9.39
CA ILE A 31 -4.08 9.00 -8.64
C ILE A 31 -3.52 8.46 -7.32
N SER A 32 -4.28 8.62 -6.24
CA SER A 32 -3.89 8.14 -4.92
C SER A 32 -4.72 6.92 -4.52
N GLU A 33 -4.07 5.95 -3.91
CA GLU A 33 -4.73 4.83 -3.22
C GLU A 33 -4.99 5.18 -1.75
N PRO A 34 -5.99 4.56 -1.09
CA PRO A 34 -6.38 4.91 0.28
C PRO A 34 -5.32 4.59 1.34
N LEU A 35 -4.42 3.64 1.06
CA LEU A 35 -3.34 3.25 1.96
C LEU A 35 -1.98 3.29 1.26
N PRO A 36 -0.89 3.60 1.97
CA PRO A 36 0.46 3.58 1.41
C PRO A 36 0.93 2.15 1.11
N LEU A 37 1.85 2.00 0.17
CA LEU A 37 2.58 0.74 0.00
C LEU A 37 3.48 0.46 1.21
N PRO A 38 3.76 -0.82 1.53
CA PRO A 38 4.76 -1.19 2.54
C PRO A 38 6.10 -0.49 2.37
N SER A 39 6.58 -0.32 1.13
CA SER A 39 7.82 0.41 0.86
C SER A 39 7.77 1.88 1.24
N THR A 40 6.61 2.53 1.13
CA THR A 40 6.43 3.92 1.58
C THR A 40 6.56 4.01 3.10
N ILE A 41 5.97 3.06 3.83
CA ILE A 41 6.08 2.98 5.29
C ILE A 41 7.51 2.63 5.71
N ALA A 42 8.13 1.64 5.07
CA ALA A 42 9.51 1.26 5.37
C ALA A 42 10.49 2.41 5.09
N GLY A 43 10.35 3.11 3.97
CA GLY A 43 11.15 4.29 3.64
C GLY A 43 10.93 5.44 4.62
N PHE A 44 9.70 5.65 5.05
CA PHE A 44 9.36 6.60 6.11
C PHE A 44 10.08 6.27 7.42
N LEU A 45 9.92 5.04 7.92
CA LEU A 45 10.55 4.58 9.16
C LEU A 45 12.08 4.66 9.10
N TYR A 46 12.66 4.24 7.97
CA TYR A 46 14.10 4.37 7.73
C TYR A 46 14.56 5.83 7.80
N SER A 47 13.81 6.75 7.19
CA SER A 47 14.11 8.19 7.24
C SER A 47 14.06 8.74 8.66
N LEU A 48 13.16 8.23 9.51
CA LEU A 48 13.11 8.61 10.92
C LEU A 48 14.35 8.13 11.68
N ALA A 49 14.75 6.88 11.47
CA ALA A 49 15.89 6.28 12.15
C ALA A 49 17.23 6.90 11.75
N THR A 50 17.36 7.34 10.49
CA THR A 50 18.63 7.82 9.91
C THR A 50 18.73 9.33 9.78
N GLY A 51 17.65 10.08 10.06
CA GLY A 51 17.62 11.53 9.89
C GLY A 51 17.51 11.99 8.43
N GLY A 52 17.01 11.13 7.54
CA GLY A 52 16.88 11.39 6.11
C GLY A 52 17.93 10.68 5.25
N GLY A 53 17.55 10.35 4.00
CA GLY A 53 18.42 9.65 3.07
C GLY A 53 19.53 10.55 2.51
N LYS A 54 20.78 10.08 2.55
CA LYS A 54 21.87 10.66 1.77
C LYS A 54 21.72 10.22 0.31
N ARG A 55 21.97 11.13 -0.63
CA ARG A 55 22.05 10.77 -2.06
C ARG A 55 23.32 9.96 -2.29
N GLU A 56 23.17 8.87 -3.02
CA GLU A 56 24.25 7.97 -3.43
C GLU A 56 24.41 7.96 -4.94
N ASN A 57 25.59 7.53 -5.41
CA ASN A 57 25.87 7.40 -6.83
C ASN A 57 25.23 6.11 -7.38
N LEU A 58 24.53 6.24 -8.51
CA LEU A 58 23.90 5.14 -9.25
C LEU A 58 24.86 3.99 -9.58
N GLU A 59 26.13 4.25 -9.80
CA GLU A 59 27.15 3.23 -10.08
C GLU A 59 27.34 2.22 -8.92
N ARG A 60 26.87 2.56 -7.71
CA ARG A 60 26.93 1.69 -6.52
C ARG A 60 25.62 0.95 -6.24
N LEU A 61 24.62 1.09 -7.11
CA LEU A 61 23.33 0.42 -6.94
C LEU A 61 23.51 -1.10 -7.07
N SER A 62 23.27 -1.83 -5.99
CA SER A 62 23.07 -3.28 -6.04
C SER A 62 21.64 -3.61 -5.57
N LEU A 63 20.98 -4.53 -6.29
CA LEU A 63 19.63 -5.00 -5.94
C LEU A 63 19.58 -5.70 -4.57
N GLU A 64 20.72 -6.25 -4.12
CA GLU A 64 20.86 -6.90 -2.81
C GLU A 64 20.85 -5.89 -1.65
N ASN A 65 21.31 -4.65 -1.89
CA ASN A 65 21.32 -3.55 -0.90
C ASN A 65 20.00 -2.76 -0.86
N GLU A 66 19.05 -3.06 -1.75
CA GLU A 66 17.80 -2.32 -1.87
C GLU A 66 16.77 -2.62 -0.75
N SER A 67 16.92 -3.74 -0.02
CA SER A 67 15.97 -4.16 0.99
C SER A 67 16.21 -3.44 2.31
N VAL A 68 15.40 -2.42 2.61
CA VAL A 68 15.24 -1.96 3.98
C VAL A 68 14.58 -3.12 4.75
N LYS A 69 15.37 -3.85 5.54
CA LYS A 69 14.90 -4.95 6.39
C LYS A 69 14.14 -4.40 7.60
N VAL A 70 13.02 -3.73 7.35
CA VAL A 70 12.08 -3.33 8.39
C VAL A 70 10.98 -4.37 8.41
N LYS A 71 10.89 -5.10 9.52
CA LYS A 71 9.76 -5.99 9.77
C LYS A 71 8.52 -5.12 10.03
N LEU A 72 7.55 -5.25 9.13
CA LEU A 72 6.33 -4.46 9.06
C LEU A 72 5.16 -5.40 8.80
N TRP A 73 4.07 -5.21 9.54
CA TRP A 73 2.77 -5.81 9.22
C TRP A 73 1.70 -4.72 9.09
N GLY A 74 0.86 -4.83 8.07
CA GLY A 74 -0.12 -3.81 7.69
C GLY A 74 0.03 -3.39 6.22
N PRO A 75 -0.54 -2.25 5.80
CA PRO A 75 -1.31 -1.30 6.61
C PRO A 75 -2.81 -1.64 6.73
N LEU A 76 -3.42 -1.13 7.80
CA LEU A 76 -4.88 -1.02 7.96
C LEU A 76 -5.29 0.44 8.07
N LEU A 77 -6.50 0.76 7.63
CA LEU A 77 -7.11 2.07 7.84
C LEU A 77 -7.97 2.02 9.11
N CYS A 78 -7.80 2.99 10.00
CA CYS A 78 -8.76 3.30 11.05
C CYS A 78 -9.48 4.58 10.67
N ASN A 79 -10.81 4.54 10.56
CA ASN A 79 -11.61 5.72 10.24
C ASN A 79 -12.92 5.70 11.04
N LYS A 80 -13.21 6.80 11.75
CA LYS A 80 -14.42 6.94 12.60
C LYS A 80 -14.65 5.76 13.55
N GLY A 81 -13.57 5.22 14.14
CA GLY A 81 -13.62 4.10 15.08
C GLY A 81 -13.77 2.70 14.45
N LYS A 82 -13.87 2.61 13.13
CA LYS A 82 -13.91 1.35 12.38
C LYS A 82 -12.58 1.06 11.69
N TYR A 83 -12.33 -0.22 11.40
CA TYR A 83 -11.14 -0.67 10.68
C TYR A 83 -11.49 -1.09 9.27
N TYR A 84 -10.58 -0.82 8.34
CA TYR A 84 -10.73 -1.19 6.94
C TYR A 84 -9.41 -1.73 6.38
N ALA A 85 -9.50 -2.72 5.51
CA ALA A 85 -8.40 -3.17 4.68
C ALA A 85 -8.51 -2.55 3.28
N HIS A 86 -7.37 -2.31 2.64
CA HIS A 86 -7.35 -1.91 1.23
C HIS A 86 -7.81 -3.09 0.36
N SER A 87 -8.74 -2.82 -0.55
CA SER A 87 -9.08 -3.70 -1.65
C SER A 87 -8.72 -3.04 -2.96
N TYR A 88 -7.62 -3.48 -3.57
CA TYR A 88 -7.08 -2.80 -4.73
C TYR A 88 -7.98 -2.96 -5.97
N SER A 89 -8.16 -1.95 -6.82
CA SER A 89 -7.74 -0.55 -6.67
C SER A 89 -8.88 0.31 -6.11
N GLY A 90 -8.54 1.35 -5.35
CA GLY A 90 -9.47 2.43 -4.98
C GLY A 90 -10.59 2.04 -4.01
N LYS A 91 -10.63 0.83 -3.46
CA LYS A 91 -11.71 0.37 -2.58
C LYS A 91 -11.22 -0.07 -1.20
N LEU A 92 -12.16 -0.24 -0.28
CA LEU A 92 -11.92 -0.62 1.10
C LEU A 92 -12.88 -1.75 1.50
N ILE A 93 -12.41 -2.67 2.33
CA ILE A 93 -13.24 -3.70 2.97
C ILE A 93 -13.39 -3.33 4.44
N GLU A 94 -14.62 -3.15 4.92
CA GLU A 94 -14.89 -2.92 6.34
C GLU A 94 -14.62 -4.20 7.13
N LEU A 95 -13.87 -4.07 8.24
CA LEU A 95 -13.51 -5.17 9.13
C LEU A 95 -14.34 -5.05 10.41
N ASP A 96 -15.46 -5.75 10.44
CA ASP A 96 -16.36 -5.79 11.61
C ASP A 96 -16.05 -7.06 12.42
N ASN A 97 -15.45 -6.91 13.60
CA ASN A 97 -14.94 -8.02 14.41
C ASN A 97 -14.06 -9.04 13.64
N TRP A 98 -13.32 -8.56 12.63
CA TRP A 98 -12.47 -9.40 11.76
C TRP A 98 -13.26 -10.37 10.87
N GLU A 99 -14.54 -10.07 10.63
CA GLU A 99 -15.39 -10.79 9.71
C GLU A 99 -15.55 -10.03 8.39
N LEU A 100 -15.45 -10.76 7.28
CA LEU A 100 -15.78 -10.28 5.95
C LEU A 100 -17.30 -10.39 5.76
N LYS A 101 -17.92 -9.28 5.33
CA LYS A 101 -19.31 -9.26 4.88
C LYS A 101 -19.36 -9.72 3.43
N LEU A 102 -20.30 -10.62 3.13
CA LEU A 102 -20.56 -11.09 1.78
C LEU A 102 -21.87 -10.50 1.27
N ASN A 103 -21.89 -10.03 0.02
CA ASN A 103 -23.10 -9.55 -0.64
C ASN A 103 -24.02 -10.74 -1.03
N GLU A 104 -25.19 -10.44 -1.62
CA GLU A 104 -26.17 -11.44 -2.06
C GLU A 104 -25.58 -12.46 -3.06
N ASP A 105 -24.58 -12.06 -3.85
CA ASP A 105 -23.85 -12.93 -4.79
C ASP A 105 -22.73 -13.76 -4.12
N GLY A 106 -22.58 -13.67 -2.80
CA GLY A 106 -21.53 -14.36 -2.04
C GLY A 106 -20.13 -13.76 -2.18
N LYS A 107 -19.99 -12.55 -2.74
CA LYS A 107 -18.71 -11.84 -2.91
C LYS A 107 -18.45 -10.91 -1.73
N VAL A 108 -17.18 -10.69 -1.42
CA VAL A 108 -16.77 -9.75 -0.36
C VAL A 108 -17.29 -8.34 -0.67
N GLU A 109 -17.97 -7.72 0.29
CA GLU A 109 -18.45 -6.35 0.18
C GLU A 109 -17.27 -5.37 0.19
N GLU A 110 -17.25 -4.49 -0.82
CA GLU A 110 -16.24 -3.45 -0.99
C GLU A 110 -16.92 -2.08 -1.02
N VAL A 111 -16.30 -1.10 -0.38
CA VAL A 111 -16.74 0.29 -0.36
C VAL A 111 -15.76 1.13 -1.18
N GLU A 112 -16.26 1.91 -2.12
CA GLU A 112 -15.44 2.88 -2.85
C GLU A 112 -14.80 3.89 -1.90
N THR A 113 -13.51 4.18 -2.09
CA THR A 113 -12.78 5.12 -1.23
C THR A 113 -13.45 6.49 -1.16
N THR A 114 -14.01 6.97 -2.28
CA THR A 114 -14.71 8.26 -2.39
C THR A 114 -15.99 8.33 -1.56
N ASN A 115 -16.61 7.20 -1.23
CA ASN A 115 -17.81 7.14 -0.40
C ASN A 115 -17.47 7.22 1.10
N LEU A 116 -16.26 6.82 1.50
CA LEU A 116 -15.84 6.77 2.90
C LEU A 116 -14.90 7.91 3.30
N LEU A 117 -13.98 8.26 2.41
CA LEU A 117 -12.91 9.23 2.61
C LEU A 117 -13.13 10.45 1.72
N GLY A 118 -12.71 11.62 2.21
CA GLY A 118 -12.74 12.82 1.40
C GLY A 118 -11.67 12.75 0.31
N VAL A 119 -12.06 12.90 -0.95
CA VAL A 119 -11.12 13.00 -2.08
C VAL A 119 -11.07 14.44 -2.57
N THR A 120 -9.86 14.96 -2.79
CA THR A 120 -9.64 16.32 -3.27
C THR A 120 -8.68 16.30 -4.43
N ASN A 121 -9.10 16.84 -5.57
CA ASN A 121 -8.22 17.04 -6.71
C ASN A 121 -7.56 18.43 -6.62
N LYS A 122 -6.24 18.47 -6.76
CA LYS A 122 -5.49 19.72 -6.86
C LYS A 122 -4.84 19.83 -8.24
N ILE A 123 -4.85 21.05 -8.78
CA ILE A 123 -4.15 21.40 -10.00
C ILE A 123 -2.96 22.27 -9.62
N GLY A 124 -1.77 21.91 -10.08
CA GLY A 124 -0.54 22.64 -9.86
C GLY A 124 0.09 23.10 -11.16
N ILE A 125 0.81 24.23 -11.09
CA ILE A 125 1.53 24.82 -12.21
C ILE A 125 2.98 25.12 -11.83
N GLY A 126 3.90 24.98 -12.78
CA GLY A 126 5.23 25.55 -12.68
C GLY A 126 5.24 27.00 -13.14
N MET A 127 5.86 27.90 -12.38
CA MET A 127 5.96 29.31 -12.71
C MET A 127 7.40 29.75 -12.95
N ARG A 128 7.60 30.60 -13.94
CA ARG A 128 8.85 31.35 -14.14
C ARG A 128 8.90 32.49 -13.13
N PHE A 129 9.99 32.58 -12.37
CA PHE A 129 10.09 33.54 -11.27
C PHE A 129 10.27 34.99 -11.76
N ASP A 130 10.97 35.17 -12.88
CA ASP A 130 11.30 36.45 -13.50
C ASP A 130 10.08 37.12 -14.16
N SER A 131 9.33 36.35 -14.91
CA SER A 131 8.22 36.80 -15.77
C SER A 131 6.85 36.59 -15.13
N LYS A 132 6.78 35.83 -14.02
CA LYS A 132 5.53 35.43 -13.36
C LYS A 132 4.54 34.74 -14.30
N THR A 133 5.03 34.10 -15.35
CA THR A 133 4.22 33.33 -16.30
C THR A 133 4.33 31.83 -16.05
N VAL A 134 3.33 31.08 -16.51
CA VAL A 134 3.35 29.61 -16.46
C VAL A 134 4.47 29.09 -17.38
N ILE A 135 5.22 28.09 -16.90
CA ILE A 135 6.17 27.35 -17.74
C ILE A 135 5.36 26.42 -18.63
N GLU A 136 5.60 26.49 -19.93
CA GLU A 136 4.96 25.61 -20.91
C GLU A 136 5.10 24.14 -20.49
N SER A 137 4.00 23.38 -20.62
CA SER A 137 3.90 21.96 -20.23
C SER A 137 4.08 21.64 -18.74
N MET A 138 4.28 22.62 -17.85
CA MET A 138 4.35 22.40 -16.39
C MET A 138 2.98 22.56 -15.74
N LEU A 139 2.03 21.74 -16.17
CA LEU A 139 0.68 21.63 -15.58
C LEU A 139 0.50 20.20 -15.10
N TYR A 140 0.06 20.04 -13.86
CA TYR A 140 -0.21 18.71 -13.30
C TYR A 140 -1.45 18.71 -12.43
N THR A 141 -2.03 17.53 -12.29
CA THR A 141 -3.16 17.28 -11.39
C THR A 141 -2.80 16.15 -10.43
N GLN A 142 -3.22 16.28 -9.17
CA GLN A 142 -2.97 15.27 -8.14
C GLN A 142 -4.25 15.07 -7.33
N GLU A 143 -4.71 13.83 -7.31
CA GLU A 143 -5.76 13.39 -6.42
C GLU A 143 -5.17 13.13 -5.03
N LEU A 144 -5.80 13.68 -3.99
CA LEU A 144 -5.40 13.57 -2.60
C LEU A 144 -6.53 12.99 -1.77
N ILE A 145 -6.18 12.19 -0.77
CA ILE A 145 -7.13 11.54 0.12
C ILE A 145 -7.04 12.14 1.51
N LYS A 146 -8.18 12.54 2.07
CA LYS A 146 -8.32 13.03 3.44
C LYS A 146 -8.68 11.85 4.35
N ILE A 147 -7.74 11.48 5.21
CA ILE A 147 -7.90 10.46 6.24
C ILE A 147 -8.06 11.15 7.60
N GLU A 148 -9.20 10.95 8.27
CA GLU A 148 -9.48 11.60 9.56
C GLU A 148 -9.01 10.77 10.76
N GLY A 149 -9.07 9.43 10.68
CA GLY A 149 -8.59 8.54 11.73
C GLY A 149 -7.09 8.33 11.67
N GLY A 150 -6.63 7.34 10.90
CA GLY A 150 -5.21 7.09 10.70
C GLY A 150 -4.91 5.74 10.06
N ILE A 151 -3.63 5.51 9.77
CA ILE A 151 -3.11 4.28 9.20
C ILE A 151 -2.43 3.51 10.33
N ILE A 152 -2.84 2.27 10.54
CA ILE A 152 -2.31 1.38 11.58
C ILE A 152 -1.31 0.43 10.95
N VAL A 153 -0.13 0.36 11.57
CA VAL A 153 0.92 -0.57 11.19
C VAL A 153 1.59 -1.14 12.42
N GLU A 154 2.02 -2.39 12.33
CA GLU A 154 2.92 -3.00 13.30
C GLU A 154 4.36 -2.81 12.84
N VAL A 155 5.20 -2.34 13.75
CA VAL A 155 6.63 -2.12 13.53
C VAL A 155 7.42 -2.80 14.64
N GLU A 156 8.61 -3.28 14.30
CA GLU A 156 9.55 -3.85 15.28
C GLU A 156 10.34 -2.76 16.02
N GLN A 157 10.68 -1.67 15.32
CA GLN A 157 11.47 -0.57 15.87
C GLN A 157 10.60 0.40 16.66
N GLU A 158 11.13 0.91 17.77
CA GLU A 158 10.50 1.98 18.52
C GLU A 158 10.48 3.27 17.68
N VAL A 159 9.29 3.85 17.52
CA VAL A 159 9.10 5.10 16.77
C VAL A 159 8.69 6.18 17.76
N LYS A 160 9.48 7.24 17.84
CA LYS A 160 9.17 8.40 18.69
C LYS A 160 7.86 9.03 18.23
N GLU A 161 7.00 9.36 19.20
CA GLU A 161 5.81 10.17 18.91
C GLU A 161 6.23 11.54 18.38
N GLY A 162 5.55 12.02 17.34
CA GLY A 162 5.89 13.30 16.74
C GLY A 162 5.19 13.61 15.43
N TYR A 163 5.70 14.64 14.76
CA TYR A 163 5.20 15.12 13.48
C TYR A 163 6.28 14.94 12.41
N TYR A 164 5.89 14.32 11.30
CA TYR A 164 6.83 13.93 10.26
C TYR A 164 6.22 14.12 8.86
N THR A 165 7.06 14.03 7.83
CA THR A 165 6.61 14.01 6.45
C THR A 165 6.48 12.58 5.95
N MET A 166 5.39 12.26 5.25
CA MET A 166 5.15 10.93 4.69
C MET A 166 4.29 10.99 3.42
N GLY A 167 4.61 10.13 2.46
CA GLY A 167 3.89 10.03 1.18
C GLY A 167 4.38 11.04 0.14
N GLY A 168 3.61 11.18 -0.94
CA GLY A 168 3.86 12.20 -1.96
C GLY A 168 3.53 13.60 -1.48
N GLU A 169 4.00 14.62 -2.21
CA GLU A 169 3.67 16.04 -1.99
C GLU A 169 3.98 16.57 -0.57
N SER A 170 4.93 15.94 0.14
CA SER A 170 5.40 16.37 1.47
C SER A 170 4.29 16.54 2.52
N SER A 171 3.27 15.67 2.49
CA SER A 171 2.21 15.68 3.48
C SER A 171 2.72 15.44 4.90
N ILE A 172 2.10 16.09 5.88
CA ILE A 172 2.48 16.01 7.30
C ILE A 172 1.58 14.99 8.00
N VAL A 173 2.20 14.09 8.76
CA VAL A 173 1.55 13.07 9.57
C VAL A 173 1.95 13.23 11.04
N LYS A 174 1.02 12.94 11.96
CA LYS A 174 1.32 12.67 13.37
C LYS A 174 1.52 11.16 13.55
N VAL A 175 2.59 10.74 14.19
CA VAL A 175 2.82 9.34 14.56
C VAL A 175 2.72 9.22 16.07
N GLU A 176 1.97 8.23 16.54
CA GLU A 176 1.80 7.95 17.97
C GLU A 176 1.63 6.43 18.21
N PRO A 177 2.02 5.91 19.38
CA PRO A 177 1.71 4.53 19.76
C PRO A 177 0.21 4.27 19.72
N TRP A 178 -0.17 3.06 19.34
CA TRP A 178 -1.58 2.68 19.22
C TRP A 178 -1.84 1.34 19.90
N ASN A 179 -2.84 1.29 20.77
CA ASN A 179 -3.25 0.02 21.37
C ASN A 179 -4.20 -0.69 20.42
N PHE A 180 -3.76 -1.83 19.89
CA PHE A 180 -4.48 -2.58 18.86
C PHE A 180 -4.09 -4.05 18.92
N THR A 181 -5.10 -4.91 18.81
CA THR A 181 -4.94 -6.36 18.89
C THR A 181 -5.73 -6.99 17.75
N PRO A 182 -5.09 -7.28 16.60
CA PRO A 182 -5.73 -8.02 15.53
C PRO A 182 -5.78 -9.53 15.89
N PRO A 183 -6.57 -10.33 15.16
CA PRO A 183 -6.67 -11.76 15.38
C PRO A 183 -5.36 -12.44 14.97
N GLU A 184 -4.97 -13.46 15.73
CA GLU A 184 -3.81 -14.31 15.42
C GLU A 184 -4.14 -15.45 14.46
N LYS A 185 -5.41 -15.87 14.44
CA LYS A 185 -5.95 -16.94 13.59
C LYS A 185 -7.39 -16.63 13.17
N GLY A 186 -7.79 -17.23 12.06
CA GLY A 186 -9.16 -17.22 11.53
C GLY A 186 -9.36 -18.41 10.61
N ASP A 187 -10.44 -18.40 9.83
CA ASP A 187 -10.69 -19.42 8.80
C ASP A 187 -9.86 -19.15 7.53
N TYR A 188 -9.67 -17.88 7.20
CA TYR A 188 -8.99 -17.42 5.99
C TYR A 188 -7.99 -16.29 6.31
N GLY A 189 -7.21 -15.91 5.30
CA GLY A 189 -6.31 -14.77 5.32
C GLY A 189 -6.69 -13.73 4.29
N LEU A 190 -6.99 -12.52 4.75
CA LEU A 190 -7.10 -11.34 3.91
C LEU A 190 -5.70 -10.78 3.65
N VAL A 191 -5.35 -10.61 2.38
CA VAL A 191 -4.14 -9.93 1.96
C VAL A 191 -4.34 -8.43 2.20
N ILE A 192 -3.56 -7.82 3.10
CA ILE A 192 -3.66 -6.39 3.44
C ILE A 192 -2.46 -5.58 2.94
N SER A 193 -1.38 -6.26 2.52
CA SER A 193 -0.33 -5.67 1.69
C SER A 193 0.11 -6.62 0.58
N PRO A 194 0.62 -6.11 -0.56
CA PRO A 194 0.90 -6.95 -1.72
C PRO A 194 1.86 -8.09 -1.39
N ILE A 195 1.51 -9.32 -1.80
CA ILE A 195 2.43 -10.46 -1.75
C ILE A 195 3.21 -10.46 -3.05
N ILE A 196 4.49 -10.09 -2.99
CA ILE A 196 5.35 -10.03 -4.19
C ILE A 196 5.68 -11.46 -4.63
N LEU A 197 5.36 -11.77 -5.89
CA LEU A 197 5.61 -13.06 -6.50
C LEU A 197 6.98 -13.06 -7.19
N SER A 198 7.58 -14.25 -7.29
CA SER A 198 8.81 -14.40 -8.07
C SER A 198 8.50 -14.16 -9.56
N PRO A 199 9.40 -13.51 -10.32
CA PRO A 199 9.23 -13.38 -11.76
C PRO A 199 9.11 -14.76 -12.41
N ILE A 200 8.18 -14.90 -13.35
CA ILE A 200 8.02 -16.08 -14.20
C ILE A 200 8.54 -15.69 -15.58
N GLU A 201 9.37 -16.53 -16.21
CA GLU A 201 10.02 -16.23 -17.50
C GLU A 201 9.02 -15.93 -18.62
N LYS A 202 7.84 -16.57 -18.58
CA LYS A 202 6.77 -16.37 -19.55
C LYS A 202 5.42 -16.42 -18.86
N VAL A 203 4.71 -15.31 -18.91
CA VAL A 203 3.32 -15.20 -18.46
C VAL A 203 2.46 -15.07 -19.72
N VAL A 204 1.70 -16.10 -20.01
CA VAL A 204 0.70 -16.16 -21.09
C VAL A 204 -0.69 -15.92 -20.52
N SER A 205 -0.95 -16.38 -19.30
CA SER A 205 -2.25 -16.30 -18.63
C SER A 205 -2.10 -16.00 -17.14
N ILE A 206 -3.22 -15.64 -16.48
CA ILE A 206 -3.25 -15.49 -15.02
C ILE A 206 -3.11 -16.84 -14.30
N ASP A 207 -3.50 -17.93 -14.97
CA ASP A 207 -3.45 -19.29 -14.43
C ASP A 207 -2.00 -19.76 -14.24
N ASP A 208 -1.07 -19.18 -15.01
CA ASP A 208 0.37 -19.45 -14.88
C ASP A 208 0.89 -19.07 -13.47
N PHE A 209 0.19 -18.17 -12.76
CA PHE A 209 0.53 -17.82 -11.38
C PHE A 209 0.03 -18.84 -10.35
N TYR A 210 -0.93 -19.71 -10.68
CA TYR A 210 -1.47 -20.69 -9.74
C TYR A 210 -0.45 -21.76 -9.34
N ASP A 211 0.56 -21.98 -10.18
CA ASP A 211 1.67 -22.87 -9.88
C ASP A 211 2.77 -22.24 -9.02
N VAL A 212 2.69 -20.93 -8.74
CA VAL A 212 3.69 -20.22 -7.94
C VAL A 212 3.61 -20.63 -6.47
N GLU A 213 4.77 -20.93 -5.89
CA GLU A 213 4.92 -21.17 -4.47
C GLU A 213 5.10 -19.85 -3.69
N ILE A 214 4.24 -19.64 -2.70
CA ILE A 214 4.29 -18.50 -1.78
C ILE A 214 4.94 -18.97 -0.48
N GLU A 215 6.13 -18.46 -0.19
CA GLU A 215 6.84 -18.75 1.06
C GLU A 215 5.94 -18.48 2.28
N GLY A 216 5.81 -19.45 3.17
CA GLY A 216 4.95 -19.35 4.36
C GLY A 216 3.45 -19.60 4.14
N CYS A 217 2.98 -19.78 2.89
CA CYS A 217 1.59 -20.18 2.62
C CYS A 217 1.45 -21.44 1.74
N GLY A 218 2.37 -21.70 0.81
CA GLY A 218 2.35 -22.82 -0.13
C GLY A 218 1.96 -22.41 -1.56
N LYS A 219 1.65 -23.38 -2.40
CA LYS A 219 1.25 -23.18 -3.80
C LYS A 219 -0.04 -22.37 -3.92
N LEU A 220 -0.06 -21.32 -4.75
CA LEU A 220 -1.20 -20.39 -4.85
C LEU A 220 -2.51 -21.11 -5.19
N GLY A 221 -2.52 -21.99 -6.20
CA GLY A 221 -3.73 -22.71 -6.64
C GLY A 221 -4.45 -23.45 -5.50
N ASP A 222 -3.70 -24.05 -4.58
CA ASP A 222 -4.25 -24.80 -3.44
C ASP A 222 -4.84 -23.88 -2.35
N LYS A 223 -4.48 -22.59 -2.40
CA LYS A 223 -4.85 -21.56 -1.42
C LYS A 223 -5.98 -20.68 -1.89
N ILE A 224 -6.39 -20.78 -3.14
CA ILE A 224 -7.59 -20.12 -3.63
C ILE A 224 -8.82 -20.68 -2.90
N VAL A 225 -9.71 -19.78 -2.51
CA VAL A 225 -11.01 -20.13 -1.93
C VAL A 225 -12.05 -19.87 -2.99
N GLU A 226 -12.83 -20.90 -3.34
CA GLU A 226 -13.88 -20.78 -4.35
C GLU A 226 -14.89 -19.68 -3.96
N GLY A 227 -15.24 -18.83 -4.92
CA GLY A 227 -16.16 -17.71 -4.73
C GLY A 227 -15.56 -16.45 -4.07
N LEU A 228 -14.33 -16.51 -3.55
CA LEU A 228 -13.67 -15.34 -2.94
C LEU A 228 -12.64 -14.70 -3.88
N PRO A 229 -12.41 -13.37 -3.76
CA PRO A 229 -11.55 -12.65 -4.69
C PRO A 229 -10.07 -13.03 -4.53
N VAL A 230 -9.39 -13.23 -5.66
CA VAL A 230 -7.93 -13.28 -5.75
C VAL A 230 -7.50 -12.31 -6.85
N LYS A 231 -6.82 -11.25 -6.45
CA LYS A 231 -6.42 -10.13 -7.32
C LYS A 231 -4.94 -10.26 -7.62
N ILE A 232 -4.58 -10.49 -8.87
CA ILE A 232 -3.18 -10.55 -9.32
C ILE A 232 -2.93 -9.39 -10.28
N GLY A 233 -1.81 -8.71 -10.12
CA GLY A 233 -1.40 -7.64 -11.04
C GLY A 233 0.07 -7.29 -10.90
N LEU A 234 0.50 -6.29 -11.68
CA LEU A 234 1.86 -5.77 -11.62
C LEU A 234 1.91 -4.58 -10.67
N ILE A 235 2.91 -4.53 -9.79
CA ILE A 235 3.11 -3.44 -8.84
C ILE A 235 4.58 -3.00 -8.84
N GLY A 236 4.81 -1.69 -8.85
CA GLY A 236 6.13 -1.12 -8.62
C GLY A 236 6.45 -1.10 -7.13
N LEU A 237 7.68 -1.43 -6.74
CA LEU A 237 8.09 -1.39 -5.33
C LEU A 237 8.31 0.03 -4.78
N GLY A 238 8.03 1.06 -5.59
CA GLY A 238 8.11 2.48 -5.21
C GLY A 238 9.34 3.17 -5.80
N PHE A 239 9.90 4.11 -5.04
CA PHE A 239 11.02 4.95 -5.48
C PHE A 239 12.18 4.85 -4.49
N ASN A 240 13.40 4.78 -5.00
CA ASN A 240 14.61 4.75 -4.21
C ASN A 240 15.17 6.17 -4.07
N ILE A 241 15.04 6.76 -2.87
CA ILE A 241 15.44 8.14 -2.59
C ILE A 241 16.96 8.32 -2.69
N ALA A 242 17.74 7.33 -2.25
CA ALA A 242 19.20 7.40 -2.24
C ALA A 242 19.74 7.55 -3.67
N TYR A 243 19.22 6.75 -4.60
CA TYR A 243 19.69 6.71 -5.99
C TYR A 243 18.81 7.51 -6.96
N ASN A 244 17.70 8.09 -6.50
CA ASN A 244 16.75 8.86 -7.30
C ASN A 244 16.20 8.10 -8.53
N VAL A 245 15.85 6.82 -8.34
CA VAL A 245 15.31 5.94 -9.40
C VAL A 245 14.07 5.18 -8.95
N ARG A 246 13.26 4.76 -9.92
CA ARG A 246 12.14 3.83 -9.66
C ARG A 246 12.69 2.46 -9.27
N ARG A 247 12.06 1.84 -8.28
CA ARG A 247 12.34 0.45 -7.92
C ARG A 247 11.67 -0.50 -8.92
N PRO A 248 12.11 -1.77 -9.02
CA PRO A 248 11.58 -2.70 -10.01
C PRO A 248 10.08 -2.97 -9.87
N ILE A 249 9.49 -3.49 -10.94
CA ILE A 249 8.07 -3.89 -11.02
C ILE A 249 8.01 -5.41 -10.91
N TYR A 250 7.07 -5.92 -10.11
CA TYR A 250 6.87 -7.35 -9.90
C TYR A 250 5.39 -7.74 -10.06
N PRO A 251 5.12 -8.99 -10.47
CA PRO A 251 3.81 -9.58 -10.24
C PRO A 251 3.55 -9.70 -8.73
N ALA A 252 2.32 -9.45 -8.32
CA ALA A 252 1.91 -9.53 -6.92
C ALA A 252 0.45 -9.95 -6.76
N ILE A 253 0.15 -10.60 -5.65
CA ILE A 253 -1.22 -10.74 -5.15
C ILE A 253 -1.54 -9.45 -4.40
N LEU A 254 -2.57 -8.75 -4.85
CA LEU A 254 -2.90 -7.41 -4.40
C LEU A 254 -3.85 -7.45 -3.19
N PRO A 255 -3.86 -6.39 -2.36
CA PRO A 255 -4.75 -6.33 -1.21
C PRO A 255 -6.22 -6.45 -1.57
N GLY A 256 -6.98 -7.03 -0.65
CA GLY A 256 -8.38 -7.42 -0.87
C GLY A 256 -8.53 -8.85 -1.41
N SER A 257 -7.42 -9.54 -1.69
CA SER A 257 -7.44 -10.97 -1.99
C SER A 257 -7.67 -11.80 -0.73
N VAL A 258 -8.40 -12.91 -0.82
CA VAL A 258 -8.65 -13.84 0.29
C VAL A 258 -8.08 -15.22 -0.05
N LEU A 259 -7.25 -15.75 0.84
CA LEU A 259 -6.52 -17.01 0.65
C LEU A 259 -6.69 -17.94 1.86
N LYS A 260 -6.44 -19.25 1.68
CA LYS A 260 -6.30 -20.22 2.79
C LYS A 260 -4.95 -20.07 3.54
N CYS A 261 -4.53 -18.84 3.81
CA CYS A 261 -3.39 -18.50 4.65
C CYS A 261 -3.94 -17.95 5.98
N ASN A 262 -4.25 -18.80 6.96
CA ASN A 262 -5.11 -18.40 8.08
C ASN A 262 -4.38 -17.93 9.34
N LYS A 263 -3.06 -17.68 9.24
CA LYS A 263 -2.22 -17.20 10.34
C LYS A 263 -1.79 -15.77 10.07
N ARG A 264 -1.78 -14.96 11.13
CA ARG A 264 -1.25 -13.60 11.06
C ARG A 264 0.25 -13.63 10.77
N GLY A 265 0.70 -12.75 9.90
CA GLY A 265 2.12 -12.59 9.60
C GLY A 265 2.36 -12.03 8.21
N ASN A 266 3.59 -12.18 7.74
CA ASN A 266 3.98 -11.84 6.38
C ASN A 266 4.28 -13.15 5.62
N VAL A 267 3.86 -13.22 4.36
CA VAL A 267 4.15 -14.34 3.46
C VAL A 267 4.86 -13.83 2.21
N GLY A 268 5.55 -14.73 1.50
CA GLY A 268 6.39 -14.39 0.36
C GLY A 268 7.79 -13.93 0.75
N LYS A 269 8.64 -13.71 -0.27
CA LYS A 269 10.09 -13.53 -0.11
C LYS A 269 10.51 -12.13 0.36
N PHE A 270 9.64 -11.14 0.21
CA PHE A 270 9.98 -9.74 0.46
C PHE A 270 9.63 -9.35 1.90
N THR A 271 10.64 -9.13 2.74
CA THR A 271 10.48 -8.69 4.13
C THR A 271 9.63 -7.42 4.21
N GLY A 272 8.63 -7.41 5.10
CA GLY A 272 7.72 -6.28 5.31
C GLY A 272 6.57 -6.17 4.29
N TRP A 273 6.53 -7.04 3.27
CA TRP A 273 5.43 -7.18 2.32
C TRP A 273 4.56 -8.40 2.65
N GLY A 274 3.49 -8.62 1.88
CA GLY A 274 2.66 -9.82 1.97
C GLY A 274 1.99 -10.04 3.32
N SER A 275 1.54 -8.96 3.96
CA SER A 275 0.86 -9.04 5.26
C SER A 275 -0.50 -9.72 5.12
N ILE A 276 -0.72 -10.72 5.97
CA ILE A 276 -1.96 -11.48 6.09
C ILE A 276 -2.67 -11.08 7.38
N LEU A 277 -3.93 -10.67 7.24
CA LEU A 277 -4.87 -10.49 8.34
C LEU A 277 -5.78 -11.73 8.40
N PRO A 278 -5.76 -12.51 9.48
CA PRO A 278 -6.72 -13.59 9.65
C PRO A 278 -8.13 -13.05 9.76
N VAL A 279 -9.06 -13.68 9.05
CA VAL A 279 -10.46 -13.27 9.01
C VAL A 279 -11.39 -14.48 8.94
N ASN A 280 -12.62 -14.28 9.38
CA ASN A 280 -13.74 -15.18 9.10
C ASN A 280 -14.65 -14.51 8.05
N TYR A 281 -15.65 -15.20 7.51
CA TYR A 281 -16.71 -14.54 6.75
C TYR A 281 -18.07 -14.83 7.36
N ARG A 282 -18.97 -13.85 7.22
CA ARG A 282 -20.37 -13.99 7.59
C ARG A 282 -21.21 -14.00 6.31
N LYS A 283 -22.00 -15.05 6.11
CA LYS A 283 -23.03 -15.04 5.08
C LYS A 283 -24.13 -14.06 5.50
N SER A 284 -24.51 -13.15 4.62
CA SER A 284 -25.69 -12.32 4.83
C SER A 284 -26.92 -13.23 4.89
N ASN A 285 -27.66 -13.14 6.00
CA ASN A 285 -28.93 -13.84 6.20
C ASN A 285 -30.06 -13.10 5.49
#